data_AF-A0A0F9J1U1-F1
#
_entry.id   AF-A0A0F9J1U1-F1
#
_cell.length_a   1.000
_cell.length_b   1.000
_cell.length_c   1.000
_cell.angle_alpha   90.00
_cell.angle_beta   90.00
_cell.angle_gamma   90.00
#
_symmetry.space_group_name_H-M   'P 1'
#
loop_
_entity.id
_entity.type
_entity.pdbx_description
1 polymer ?
#
loop_
_entity_poly.entity_id
_entity_poly.type
_entity_poly.pdbx_seq_one_letter_code
_entity_poly.pdbx_strand_id
1 'polypeptide(L)'
;MPDDGNMERWAPLPGHGNLYSVSSIGNVVRHEQVIAQISRGGKRYTRRINFRLLKPYTRHGYLMTNLGAGGKSWTRPIHQLVLFAFVGPREEGMVCRHLNGIKTDNRLANLCWGTHKENSEDAVRHGHTHHPVMIGTNNTRAKITDDDVRVIRRRIRHGERHADIASDYDLTRAAVSHIGRRFTWAHVKD
;
A
#
# COMPACT_ATOMS: atom_id res chain seq x y z
N MET A 1 14.07 6.29 33.82
CA MET A 1 14.21 7.30 32.74
C MET A 1 13.17 6.97 31.68
N PRO A 2 12.27 7.89 31.31
CA PRO A 2 11.36 7.64 30.19
C PRO A 2 12.16 7.71 28.89
N ASP A 3 12.00 6.69 28.06
CA ASP A 3 12.61 6.50 26.74
C ASP A 3 12.25 7.70 25.85
N ASP A 4 13.21 8.59 25.67
CA ASP A 4 13.22 9.70 24.75
C ASP A 4 13.18 9.13 23.32
N GLY A 5 11.96 8.90 22.83
CA GLY A 5 11.59 8.22 21.58
C GLY A 5 12.14 8.79 20.27
N ASN A 6 13.23 9.56 20.33
CA ASN A 6 14.03 10.08 19.21
C ASN A 6 15.33 9.30 18.96
N MET A 7 15.73 8.34 19.81
CA MET A 7 16.96 7.59 19.57
C MET A 7 16.79 6.55 18.46
N GLU A 8 17.68 6.57 17.47
CA GLU A 8 17.73 5.57 16.40
C GLU A 8 18.10 4.20 17.00
N ARG A 9 17.12 3.29 17.05
CA ARG A 9 17.31 1.92 17.52
C ARG A 9 17.66 1.03 16.34
N TRP A 10 18.50 0.02 16.54
CA TRP A 10 18.90 -0.92 15.49
C TRP A 10 18.46 -2.34 15.84
N ALA A 11 17.87 -3.05 14.89
CA ALA A 11 17.44 -4.42 15.04
C ALA A 11 18.00 -5.30 13.90
N PRO A 12 18.40 -6.56 14.18
CA PRO A 12 18.81 -7.49 13.14
C PRO A 12 17.63 -7.85 12.23
N LEU A 13 17.89 -8.09 10.94
CA LEU A 13 16.86 -8.60 10.02
C LEU A 13 16.68 -10.11 10.22
N PRO A 14 15.50 -10.58 10.67
CA PRO A 14 15.27 -12.01 10.84
C PRO A 14 15.45 -12.78 9.53
N GLY A 15 15.91 -14.03 9.61
CA GLY A 15 16.19 -14.88 8.45
C GLY A 15 17.44 -14.52 7.64
N HIS A 16 18.18 -13.47 8.02
CA HIS A 16 19.39 -13.02 7.34
C HIS A 16 20.62 -13.11 8.25
N GLY A 17 20.72 -14.12 9.11
CA GLY A 17 21.93 -14.56 9.84
C GLY A 17 22.95 -13.48 10.25
N ASN A 18 22.55 -12.51 11.09
CA ASN A 18 23.37 -11.37 11.55
C ASN A 18 24.07 -10.57 10.43
N LEU A 19 23.70 -10.75 9.16
CA LEU A 19 24.31 -10.11 8.00
C LEU A 19 23.90 -8.63 7.90
N TYR A 20 22.67 -8.32 8.33
CA TYR A 20 22.05 -7.01 8.16
C TYR A 20 21.29 -6.58 9.40
N SER A 21 21.27 -5.27 9.64
CA SER A 21 20.37 -4.63 10.59
C SER A 21 19.64 -3.47 9.93
N VAL A 22 18.44 -3.19 10.43
CA VAL A 22 17.64 -2.03 10.05
C VAL A 22 17.41 -1.16 11.28
N SER A 23 17.39 0.15 11.07
CA SER A 23 17.12 1.10 12.14
C SER A 23 15.65 1.48 12.24
N SER A 24 15.24 2.01 13.39
CA SER A 24 13.89 2.51 13.63
C SER A 24 13.50 3.70 12.73
N ILE A 25 14.45 4.31 12.03
CA ILE A 25 14.20 5.38 11.05
C ILE A 25 14.37 4.93 9.59
N GLY A 26 14.66 3.65 9.35
CA GLY A 26 14.71 3.06 8.02
C GLY A 26 16.10 3.01 7.36
N ASN A 27 17.18 3.22 8.12
CA ASN A 27 18.53 2.96 7.61
C ASN A 27 18.80 1.46 7.62
N VAL A 28 19.54 0.96 6.62
CA VAL A 28 19.90 -0.46 6.54
C VAL A 28 21.42 -0.59 6.46
N VAL A 29 22.00 -1.36 7.36
CA VAL A 29 23.43 -1.67 7.37
C VAL A 29 23.66 -3.14 7.03
N ARG A 30 24.77 -3.39 6.36
CA ARG A 30 25.39 -4.72 6.27
C ARG A 30 26.55 -4.76 7.25
N HIS A 31 26.61 -5.82 8.04
CA HIS A 31 27.68 -6.05 9.00
C HIS A 31 28.94 -6.56 8.33
N GLU A 32 30.07 -6.38 9.02
CA GLU A 32 31.32 -6.98 8.60
C GLU A 32 31.23 -8.51 8.69
N GLN A 33 31.84 -9.20 7.71
CA GLN A 33 31.90 -10.65 7.69
C GLN A 33 33.21 -11.17 7.14
N VAL A 34 33.58 -12.37 7.58
CA VAL A 34 34.61 -13.18 6.94
C VAL A 34 33.93 -14.44 6.43
N ILE A 35 33.91 -14.63 5.10
CA ILE A 35 33.31 -15.80 4.48
C ILE A 35 34.39 -16.66 3.81
N ALA A 36 34.26 -17.97 3.92
CA ALA A 36 35.05 -18.91 3.13
C ALA A 36 34.43 -19.06 1.73
N GLN A 37 35.25 -19.00 0.70
CA GLN A 37 34.84 -19.22 -0.69
C GLN A 37 35.78 -20.21 -1.38
N ILE A 38 35.29 -20.83 -2.45
CA ILE A 38 36.08 -21.67 -3.34
C ILE A 38 36.18 -20.94 -4.69
N SER A 39 37.40 -20.77 -5.18
CA SER A 39 37.65 -20.21 -6.50
C SER A 39 37.19 -21.17 -7.60
N ARG A 40 37.06 -20.69 -8.83
CA ARG A 40 36.72 -21.55 -9.98
C ARG A 40 37.69 -22.73 -10.17
N GLY A 41 38.95 -22.58 -9.74
CA GLY A 41 39.98 -23.64 -9.77
C GLY A 41 40.06 -24.48 -8.49
N GLY A 42 39.05 -24.48 -7.62
CA GLY A 42 38.99 -25.33 -6.43
C GLY A 42 39.78 -24.81 -5.21
N LYS A 43 40.63 -23.79 -5.35
CA LYS A 43 41.37 -23.20 -4.22
C LYS A 43 40.42 -22.50 -3.24
N ARG A 44 40.47 -22.88 -1.97
CA ARG A 44 39.77 -22.22 -0.85
C ARG A 44 40.47 -20.91 -0.48
N TYR A 45 39.69 -19.86 -0.24
CA TYR A 45 40.18 -18.57 0.25
C TYR A 45 39.13 -17.89 1.13
N THR A 46 39.58 -16.98 1.98
CA THR A 46 38.69 -16.15 2.80
C THR A 46 38.47 -14.80 2.14
N ARG A 47 37.23 -14.33 2.14
CA ARG A 47 36.86 -13.00 1.67
C ARG A 47 36.31 -12.20 2.84
N ARG A 48 36.90 -11.03 3.08
CA ARG A 48 36.36 -10.03 4.02
C ARG A 48 35.30 -9.20 3.32
N ILE A 49 34.15 -9.08 3.94
CA ILE A 49 33.05 -8.20 3.55
C ILE A 49 33.03 -7.08 4.57
N ASN A 50 33.27 -5.85 4.14
CA ASN A 50 33.27 -4.72 5.05
C ASN A 50 31.85 -4.31 5.43
N PHE A 51 31.74 -3.76 6.64
CA PHE A 51 30.57 -3.02 7.10
C PHE A 51 30.17 -1.95 6.08
N ARG A 52 28.87 -1.76 5.86
CA ARG A 52 28.37 -0.75 4.93
C ARG A 52 26.97 -0.28 5.29
N LEU A 53 26.77 1.03 5.38
CA LEU A 53 25.45 1.65 5.26
C LEU A 53 24.97 1.54 3.80
N LEU A 54 23.88 0.82 3.58
CA LEU A 54 23.33 0.59 2.26
C LEU A 54 22.58 1.83 1.79
N LYS A 55 22.88 2.29 0.57
CA LYS A 55 22.17 3.40 -0.05
C LYS A 55 20.85 2.89 -0.63
N PRO A 56 19.70 3.41 -0.18
CA PRO A 56 18.41 3.02 -0.74
C PRO A 56 18.22 3.64 -2.13
N TYR A 57 17.28 3.08 -2.89
CA TYR A 57 16.82 3.66 -4.14
C TYR A 57 15.30 3.64 -4.22
N THR A 58 14.72 4.53 -5.02
CA THR A 58 13.26 4.64 -5.12
C THR A 58 12.73 3.78 -6.27
N ARG A 59 11.65 3.03 -6.01
CA ARG A 59 10.88 2.30 -7.04
C ARG A 59 9.38 2.38 -6.72
N HIS A 60 8.57 2.84 -7.68
CA HIS A 60 7.12 3.08 -7.49
C HIS A 60 6.78 3.97 -6.26
N GLY A 61 7.68 4.90 -5.93
CA GLY A 61 7.56 5.80 -4.77
C GLY A 61 8.04 5.21 -3.44
N TYR A 62 8.45 3.94 -3.38
CA TYR A 62 8.95 3.32 -2.16
C TYR A 62 10.48 3.25 -2.15
N LEU A 63 11.08 3.43 -0.98
CA LEU A 63 12.51 3.18 -0.78
C LEU A 63 12.78 1.67 -0.67
N MET A 64 13.73 1.22 -1.49
CA MET A 64 14.12 -0.17 -1.67
C MET A 64 15.60 -0.36 -1.32
N THR A 65 15.96 -1.57 -0.90
CA THR A 65 17.35 -2.01 -0.72
C THR A 65 17.56 -3.41 -1.28
N ASN A 66 18.81 -3.73 -1.62
CA ASN A 66 19.22 -5.05 -2.06
C ASN A 66 19.96 -5.77 -0.94
N LEU A 67 19.45 -6.92 -0.52
CA LEU A 67 20.05 -7.79 0.47
C LEU A 67 20.65 -9.00 -0.24
N GLY A 68 21.91 -9.34 0.06
CA GLY A 68 22.58 -10.51 -0.50
C GLY A 68 22.99 -11.51 0.58
N ALA A 69 22.75 -12.80 0.34
CA ALA A 69 23.21 -13.89 1.20
C ALA A 69 23.36 -15.18 0.39
N GLY A 70 24.41 -15.96 0.66
CA GLY A 70 24.61 -17.28 0.03
C GLY A 70 24.63 -17.25 -1.51
N GLY A 71 25.15 -16.19 -2.11
CA GLY A 71 25.18 -16.02 -3.59
C GLY A 71 23.85 -15.59 -4.22
N LYS A 72 22.79 -15.42 -3.43
CA LYS A 72 21.49 -14.89 -3.88
C LYS A 72 21.32 -13.43 -3.47
N SER A 73 20.49 -12.71 -4.21
CA SER A 73 20.15 -11.30 -3.96
C SER A 73 18.63 -11.13 -3.96
N TRP A 74 18.12 -10.32 -3.03
CA TRP A 74 16.71 -9.98 -2.89
C TRP A 74 16.54 -8.48 -2.78
N THR A 75 15.67 -7.92 -3.61
CA THR A 75 15.19 -6.56 -3.46
C THR A 75 14.04 -6.53 -2.47
N ARG A 76 14.16 -5.70 -1.41
CA ARG A 76 13.14 -5.55 -0.37
C ARG A 76 12.81 -4.08 -0.12
N PRO A 77 11.53 -3.73 0.09
CA PRO A 77 11.15 -2.40 0.51
C PRO A 77 11.52 -2.15 1.97
N ILE A 78 12.05 -0.96 2.28
CA ILE A 78 12.58 -0.64 3.60
C ILE A 78 11.48 -0.62 4.67
N HIS A 79 10.30 -0.08 4.38
CA HIS A 79 9.20 -0.07 5.35
C HIS A 79 8.84 -1.47 5.87
N GLN A 80 8.87 -2.49 5.01
CA GLN A 80 8.61 -3.87 5.45
C GLN A 80 9.75 -4.41 6.29
N LEU A 81 11.00 -4.06 5.99
CA LEU A 81 12.15 -4.47 6.79
C LEU A 81 12.07 -3.89 8.20
N VAL A 82 11.70 -2.60 8.32
CA VAL A 82 11.51 -1.94 9.61
C VAL A 82 10.43 -2.66 10.43
N LEU A 83 9.23 -2.86 9.88
CA LEU A 83 8.17 -3.57 10.61
C LEU A 83 8.56 -5.01 10.93
N PHE A 84 9.21 -5.70 10.00
CA PHE A 84 9.59 -7.08 10.23
C PHE A 84 10.60 -7.23 11.38
N ALA A 85 11.53 -6.29 11.51
CA ALA A 85 12.54 -6.33 12.56
C ALA A 85 12.03 -5.88 13.93
N PHE A 86 11.12 -4.90 13.99
CA PHE A 86 10.68 -4.29 15.25
C PHE A 86 9.29 -4.76 15.74
N VAL A 87 8.41 -5.16 14.82
CA VAL A 87 7.04 -5.62 15.14
C VAL A 87 6.91 -7.13 14.94
N GLY A 88 7.53 -7.66 13.90
CA GLY A 88 7.53 -9.09 13.60
C GLY A 88 6.94 -9.44 12.23
N PRO A 89 6.78 -10.74 11.93
CA PRO A 89 6.31 -11.20 10.63
C PRO A 89 4.92 -10.63 10.31
N ARG A 90 4.73 -10.37 9.02
CA ARG A 90 3.44 -9.98 8.47
C ARG A 90 2.49 -11.17 8.52
N GLU A 91 1.35 -11.01 9.19
CA GLU A 91 0.27 -11.99 9.16
C GLU A 91 -0.38 -12.07 7.77
N GLU A 92 -1.10 -13.16 7.50
CA GLU A 92 -1.78 -13.36 6.23
C GLU A 92 -2.86 -12.28 6.00
N GLY A 93 -2.99 -11.82 4.75
CA GLY A 93 -3.95 -10.77 4.39
C GLY A 93 -3.56 -9.34 4.82
N MET A 94 -2.46 -9.16 5.56
CA MET A 94 -1.97 -7.84 5.95
C MET A 94 -1.03 -7.21 4.91
N VAL A 95 -0.99 -5.88 4.94
CA VAL A 95 -0.11 -5.00 4.16
C VAL A 95 0.57 -4.00 5.10
N CYS A 96 1.75 -3.52 4.71
CA CYS A 96 2.40 -2.42 5.42
C CYS A 96 1.75 -1.10 4.99
N ARG A 97 1.42 -0.28 5.97
CA ARG A 97 0.78 1.01 5.81
C ARG A 97 1.69 2.13 6.30
N HIS A 98 1.59 3.30 5.66
CA HIS A 98 2.21 4.56 6.07
C HIS A 98 1.13 5.46 6.66
N LEU A 99 1.19 5.72 7.96
CA LEU A 99 0.14 6.44 8.68
C LEU A 99 -0.04 7.88 8.19
N ASN A 100 1.02 8.52 7.71
CA ASN A 100 1.00 9.86 7.11
C ASN A 100 0.88 9.89 5.57
N GLY A 101 0.81 8.72 4.91
CA GLY A 101 0.74 8.63 3.44
C GLY A 101 2.06 8.85 2.68
N ILE A 102 3.14 9.21 3.38
CA ILE A 102 4.45 9.48 2.78
C ILE A 102 5.25 8.18 2.68
N LYS A 103 5.30 7.61 1.47
CA LYS A 103 5.97 6.32 1.17
C LYS A 103 7.47 6.27 1.46
N THR A 104 8.12 7.43 1.57
CA THR A 104 9.55 7.56 1.87
C THR A 104 9.83 7.73 3.37
N ASP A 105 8.80 8.01 4.18
CA ASP A 105 8.92 8.11 5.64
C ASP A 105 8.79 6.73 6.28
N ASN A 106 9.92 6.03 6.36
CA ASN A 106 10.00 4.65 6.87
C ASN A 106 10.29 4.58 8.38
N ARG A 107 10.05 5.67 9.13
CA ARG A 107 10.18 5.62 10.59
C ARG A 107 9.19 4.63 11.16
N LEU A 108 9.63 3.79 12.10
CA LEU A 108 8.80 2.79 12.78
C LEU A 108 7.50 3.40 13.34
N ALA A 109 7.58 4.60 13.91
CA ALA A 109 6.43 5.32 14.44
C ALA A 109 5.36 5.69 13.39
N ASN A 110 5.72 5.67 12.10
CA ASN A 110 4.84 5.96 10.97
C ASN A 110 4.35 4.69 10.25
N LEU A 111 4.77 3.50 10.68
CA LEU A 111 4.49 2.25 10.01
C LEU A 111 3.64 1.33 10.87
N CYS A 112 2.70 0.63 10.24
CA CYS A 112 1.99 -0.49 10.87
C CYS A 112 1.64 -1.58 9.87
N TRP A 113 1.39 -2.79 10.38
CA TRP A 113 0.65 -3.80 9.64
C TRP A 113 -0.84 -3.48 9.73
N GLY A 114 -1.57 -3.72 8.65
CA GLY A 114 -3.03 -3.64 8.64
C GLY A 114 -3.63 -4.30 7.41
N THR A 115 -4.94 -4.28 7.31
CA THR A 115 -5.69 -4.91 6.23
C THR A 115 -5.69 -4.06 4.95
N HIS A 116 -6.03 -4.68 3.83
CA HIS A 116 -6.25 -3.97 2.56
C HIS A 116 -7.35 -2.91 2.64
N LYS A 117 -8.38 -3.15 3.48
CA LYS A 117 -9.48 -2.20 3.69
C LYS A 117 -8.95 -0.91 4.34
N GLU A 118 -8.22 -1.05 5.44
CA GLU A 118 -7.66 0.11 6.13
C GLU A 118 -6.62 0.85 5.29
N ASN A 119 -5.81 0.14 4.49
CA ASN A 119 -4.91 0.79 3.54
C ASN A 119 -5.66 1.60 2.47
N SER A 120 -6.84 1.13 2.05
CA SER A 120 -7.70 1.86 1.11
C SER A 120 -8.33 3.09 1.78
N GLU A 121 -8.74 2.97 3.04
CA GLU A 121 -9.23 4.10 3.85
C GLU A 121 -8.14 5.16 4.07
N ASP A 122 -6.89 4.75 4.34
CA ASP A 122 -5.75 5.65 4.42
C ASP A 122 -5.53 6.39 3.09
N ALA A 123 -5.64 5.71 1.95
CA ALA A 123 -5.47 6.33 0.64
C ALA A 123 -6.53 7.42 0.38
N VAL A 124 -7.78 7.18 0.81
CA VAL A 124 -8.86 8.17 0.78
C VAL A 124 -8.55 9.33 1.74
N ARG A 125 -8.15 9.03 2.99
CA ARG A 125 -7.82 10.04 4.01
C ARG A 125 -6.69 10.97 3.57
N HIS A 126 -5.66 10.41 2.93
CA HIS A 126 -4.49 11.19 2.50
C HIS A 126 -4.72 11.91 1.16
N GLY A 127 -5.85 11.69 0.49
CA GLY A 127 -6.12 12.29 -0.82
C GLY A 127 -5.27 11.70 -1.96
N HIS A 128 -4.69 10.51 -1.78
CA HIS A 128 -3.88 9.82 -2.80
C HIS A 128 -4.73 9.13 -3.88
N THR A 129 -6.05 9.18 -3.76
CA THR A 129 -6.94 8.92 -4.88
C THR A 129 -6.85 10.09 -5.85
N HIS A 130 -5.83 10.07 -6.73
CA HIS A 130 -5.70 10.96 -7.90
C HIS A 130 -6.86 10.82 -8.90
N HIS A 131 -7.77 9.89 -8.68
CA HIS A 131 -9.08 9.92 -9.28
C HIS A 131 -10.05 10.53 -8.26
N PRO A 132 -10.77 11.62 -8.60
CA PRO A 132 -12.03 11.88 -7.90
C PRO A 132 -12.77 10.55 -7.92
N VAL A 133 -13.28 10.10 -6.77
CA VAL A 133 -14.02 8.84 -6.66
C VAL A 133 -14.86 8.74 -7.93
N MET A 134 -14.60 7.74 -8.79
CA MET A 134 -15.30 7.63 -10.06
C MET A 134 -16.73 7.17 -9.78
N ILE A 135 -17.49 8.09 -9.18
CA ILE A 135 -18.88 7.98 -8.82
C ILE A 135 -19.65 8.81 -9.83
N GLY A 136 -20.78 8.26 -10.19
CA GLY A 136 -21.68 8.90 -11.11
C GLY A 136 -21.06 9.25 -12.45
N THR A 137 -21.25 10.49 -12.90
CA THR A 137 -20.79 10.98 -14.21
C THR A 137 -19.27 10.92 -14.38
N ASN A 138 -18.50 10.92 -13.29
CA ASN A 138 -17.04 10.83 -13.34
C ASN A 138 -16.52 9.41 -13.60
N ASN A 139 -17.41 8.40 -13.62
CA ASN A 139 -17.08 7.06 -14.07
C ASN A 139 -17.22 6.97 -15.59
N THR A 140 -16.12 6.74 -16.31
CA THR A 140 -16.11 6.62 -17.78
C THR A 140 -16.95 5.45 -18.31
N ARG A 141 -17.36 4.52 -17.45
CA ARG A 141 -18.27 3.41 -17.77
C ARG A 141 -19.72 3.66 -17.35
N ALA A 142 -20.05 4.81 -16.76
CA ALA A 142 -21.43 5.12 -16.40
C ALA A 142 -22.29 5.29 -17.66
N LYS A 143 -23.40 4.58 -17.72
CA LYS A 143 -24.39 4.68 -18.81
C LYS A 143 -25.25 5.95 -18.74
N ILE A 144 -25.34 6.56 -17.56
CA ILE A 144 -26.19 7.71 -17.28
C ILE A 144 -25.36 8.76 -16.51
N THR A 145 -25.83 9.99 -16.49
CA THR A 145 -25.21 11.12 -15.78
C THR A 145 -25.94 11.45 -14.47
N ASP A 146 -25.37 12.37 -13.69
CA ASP A 146 -25.98 12.91 -12.48
C ASP A 146 -27.31 13.61 -12.80
N ASP A 147 -27.42 14.23 -13.98
CA ASP A 147 -28.65 14.90 -14.42
C ASP A 147 -29.74 13.89 -14.79
N ASP A 148 -29.38 12.83 -15.50
CA ASP A 148 -30.27 11.73 -15.80
C ASP A 148 -30.83 11.10 -14.51
N VAL A 149 -30.01 10.97 -13.47
CA VAL A 149 -30.47 10.49 -12.16
C VAL A 149 -31.52 11.43 -11.55
N ARG A 150 -31.34 12.75 -11.63
CA ARG A 150 -32.34 13.72 -11.14
C ARG A 150 -33.65 13.60 -11.92
N VAL A 151 -33.56 13.47 -13.25
CA VAL A 151 -34.73 13.27 -14.12
C VAL A 151 -35.43 11.95 -13.79
N ILE A 152 -34.70 10.83 -13.71
CA ILE A 152 -35.24 9.52 -13.34
C ILE A 152 -35.97 9.59 -11.99
N ARG A 153 -35.37 10.21 -10.97
CA ARG A 153 -36.02 10.37 -9.65
C ARG A 153 -37.26 11.26 -9.72
N ARG A 154 -37.25 12.31 -10.53
CA ARG A 154 -38.45 13.14 -10.76
C ARG A 154 -39.56 12.32 -11.43
N ARG A 155 -39.27 11.54 -12.47
CA ARG A 155 -40.24 10.68 -13.17
C ARG A 155 -40.84 9.62 -12.23
N ILE A 156 -40.01 8.98 -11.39
CA ILE A 156 -40.47 8.05 -10.35
C ILE A 156 -41.43 8.76 -9.37
N ARG A 157 -41.10 9.97 -8.91
CA ARG A 157 -41.96 10.75 -7.99
C ARG A 157 -43.32 11.11 -8.61
N HIS A 158 -43.38 11.28 -9.94
CA HIS A 158 -44.63 11.51 -10.67
C HIS A 158 -45.40 10.22 -11.00
N GLY A 159 -44.95 9.06 -10.50
CA GLY A 159 -45.67 7.80 -10.63
C GLY A 159 -45.47 7.10 -11.97
N GLU A 160 -44.49 7.52 -12.79
CA GLU A 160 -44.16 6.81 -14.02
C GLU A 160 -43.64 5.41 -13.71
N ARG A 161 -44.02 4.43 -14.54
CA ARG A 161 -43.67 3.03 -14.29
C ARG A 161 -42.17 2.84 -14.49
N HIS A 162 -41.53 2.11 -13.59
CA HIS A 162 -40.10 1.81 -13.70
C HIS A 162 -39.73 1.03 -14.98
N ALA A 163 -40.69 0.37 -15.65
CA ALA A 163 -40.45 -0.27 -16.96
C ALA A 163 -40.15 0.75 -18.05
N ASP A 164 -40.95 1.81 -18.11
CA ASP A 164 -40.89 2.80 -19.18
C ASP A 164 -39.60 3.62 -19.03
N ILE A 165 -39.33 4.07 -17.80
CA ILE A 165 -38.08 4.75 -17.46
C ILE A 165 -36.84 3.87 -17.77
N ALA A 166 -36.93 2.56 -17.51
CA ALA A 166 -35.83 1.65 -17.78
C ALA A 166 -35.54 1.54 -19.29
N SER A 167 -36.60 1.47 -20.11
CA SER A 167 -36.48 1.44 -21.57
C SER A 167 -35.85 2.71 -22.13
N ASP A 168 -36.26 3.88 -21.62
CA ASP A 168 -35.78 5.18 -22.10
C ASP A 168 -34.27 5.39 -21.89
N TYR A 169 -33.69 4.73 -20.87
CA TYR A 169 -32.28 4.88 -20.48
C TYR A 169 -31.41 3.64 -20.72
N ASP A 170 -31.91 2.60 -21.41
CA ASP A 170 -31.24 1.30 -21.57
C ASP A 170 -30.75 0.72 -20.21
N LEU A 171 -31.62 0.83 -19.21
CA LEU A 171 -31.43 0.33 -17.85
C LEU A 171 -32.31 -0.88 -17.59
N THR A 172 -32.00 -1.60 -16.51
CA THR A 172 -32.91 -2.62 -15.99
C THR A 172 -33.92 -1.98 -15.03
N ARG A 173 -35.11 -2.56 -14.89
CA ARG A 173 -36.12 -2.12 -13.89
C ARG A 173 -35.55 -2.09 -12.47
N ALA A 174 -34.66 -3.04 -12.17
CA ALA A 174 -33.94 -3.10 -10.89
C ALA A 174 -33.00 -1.90 -10.70
N ALA A 175 -32.26 -1.50 -11.73
CA ALA A 175 -31.40 -0.31 -11.69
C ALA A 175 -32.21 0.96 -11.43
N VAL A 176 -33.34 1.15 -12.10
CA VAL A 176 -34.27 2.29 -11.87
C VAL A 176 -34.78 2.29 -10.42
N SER A 177 -35.19 1.11 -9.91
CA SER A 177 -35.61 0.95 -8.51
C SER A 177 -34.50 1.33 -7.52
N HIS A 178 -33.25 0.90 -7.77
CA HIS A 178 -32.10 1.24 -6.94
C HIS A 178 -31.76 2.74 -6.96
N ILE A 179 -31.89 3.40 -8.12
CA ILE A 179 -31.70 4.84 -8.28
C ILE A 179 -32.75 5.62 -7.46
N GLY A 180 -34.02 5.19 -7.54
CA GLY A 180 -35.12 5.78 -6.79
C GLY A 180 -34.97 5.60 -5.27
N ARG A 181 -34.57 4.41 -4.83
CA ARG A 181 -34.31 4.09 -3.41
C ARG A 181 -32.95 4.60 -2.89
N ARG A 182 -32.16 5.25 -3.74
CA ARG A 182 -30.81 5.77 -3.43
C ARG A 182 -29.82 4.68 -2.98
N PHE A 183 -30.05 3.41 -3.32
CA PHE A 183 -29.04 2.35 -3.13
C PHE A 183 -27.86 2.55 -4.08
N THR A 184 -28.10 3.17 -5.24
CA THR A 184 -27.08 3.66 -6.16
C THR A 184 -27.22 5.18 -6.31
N TRP A 185 -26.14 5.86 -6.70
CA TRP A 185 -26.13 7.32 -6.92
C TRP A 185 -26.55 8.15 -5.70
N ALA A 186 -26.25 7.69 -4.48
CA ALA A 186 -26.61 8.36 -3.23
C ALA A 186 -26.01 9.78 -3.10
N HIS A 187 -24.88 10.05 -3.76
CA HIS A 187 -24.22 11.35 -3.78
C HIS A 187 -24.97 12.43 -4.58
N VAL A 188 -25.83 12.03 -5.53
CA VAL A 188 -26.63 12.97 -6.32
C VAL A 188 -27.75 13.50 -5.44
N LYS A 189 -27.78 14.82 -5.24
CA LYS A 189 -28.89 15.53 -4.57
C LYS A 189 -29.96 15.91 -5.60
N ASP A 190 -31.20 15.98 -5.13
CA ASP A 190 -32.37 16.33 -5.95
C ASP A 190 -32.42 17.83 -6.28
#